data_AF-A0A2M8P385-F1
#
_entry.id   AF-A0A2M8P385-F1
#
_cell.length_a   1.000
_cell.length_b   1.000
_cell.length_c   1.000
_cell.angle_alpha   90.00
_cell.angle_beta   90.00
_cell.angle_gamma   90.00
#
_symmetry.space_group_name_H-M   'P 1'
#
loop_
_entity.id
_entity.type
_entity.pdbx_description
1 polymer ?
#
loop_
_entity_poly.entity_id
_entity_poly.type
_entity_poly.pdbx_seq_one_letter_code
_entity_poly.pdbx_strand_id
1 'polypeptide(L)' 'MSGYTFAEKALARAAGVSVARAGDVLDIRPDLIFSHDNTAAIRKIFLGFGAKQILHPERVAITLDHAVPAPTTL' A
#
# COMPACT_ATOMS: atom_id res chain seq x y z
N MET A 1 34.57 0.25 3.07
CA MET A 1 33.21 -0.13 3.51
C MET A 1 32.32 -0.14 2.29
N SER A 2 31.50 -1.18 2.07
CA SER A 2 30.49 -1.12 1.02
C SER A 2 29.37 -0.18 1.44
N GLY A 3 29.00 0.74 0.56
CA GLY A 3 27.88 1.64 0.81
C GLY A 3 26.54 0.90 0.87
N TYR A 4 25.49 1.61 1.30
CA TYR A 4 24.10 1.17 1.13
C TYR A 4 23.46 2.03 0.05
N THR A 5 22.63 1.41 -0.78
CA THR A 5 21.80 2.13 -1.76
C THR A 5 20.75 2.99 -1.05
N PHE A 6 20.13 3.89 -1.80
CA PHE A 6 18.99 4.66 -1.28
C PHE A 6 17.85 3.73 -0.81
N ALA A 7 17.49 2.73 -1.61
CA ALA A 7 16.42 1.80 -1.31
C ALA A 7 16.70 1.00 -0.02
N GLU A 8 17.92 0.47 0.14
CA GLU A 8 18.34 -0.24 1.35
C GLU A 8 18.19 0.64 2.61
N LYS A 9 18.63 1.90 2.55
CA LYS A 9 18.48 2.83 3.68
C LYS A 9 17.02 3.17 3.98
N ALA A 10 16.22 3.42 2.95
CA ALA A 10 14.81 3.76 3.09
C ALA A 10 14.01 2.59 3.69
N LEU A 11 14.25 1.37 3.21
CA LEU A 11 13.61 0.15 3.72
C LEU A 11 14.07 -0.20 5.13
N ALA A 12 15.38 -0.06 5.45
CA ALA A 12 15.88 -0.26 6.80
C ALA A 12 15.18 0.69 7.79
N ARG A 13 15.07 1.98 7.43
CA ARG A 13 14.33 2.97 8.22
C ARG A 13 12.86 2.59 8.38
N ALA A 14 12.18 2.21 7.29
CA ALA A 14 10.76 1.88 7.31
C ALA A 14 10.45 0.60 8.12
N ALA A 15 11.38 -0.35 8.14
CA ALA A 15 11.30 -1.57 8.94
C ALA A 15 11.77 -1.39 10.40
N GLY A 16 12.33 -0.22 10.76
CA GLY A 16 12.87 0.04 12.09
C GLY A 16 14.15 -0.74 12.42
N VAL A 17 14.91 -1.16 11.42
CA VAL A 17 16.18 -1.90 11.59
C VAL A 17 17.38 -1.02 11.28
N SER A 18 18.56 -1.40 11.79
CA SER A 18 19.79 -0.62 11.60
C SER A 18 20.33 -0.67 10.17
N VAL A 19 20.13 -1.81 9.48
CA VAL A 19 20.63 -2.07 8.13
C VAL A 19 19.65 -2.98 7.38
N ALA A 20 19.61 -2.84 6.06
CA ALA A 20 18.93 -3.76 5.15
C ALA A 20 19.78 -3.96 3.90
N ARG A 21 19.67 -5.14 3.29
CA ARG A 21 20.36 -5.53 2.06
C ARG A 21 19.41 -6.20 1.08
N ALA A 22 19.80 -6.19 -0.19
CA ALA A 22 19.10 -6.98 -1.19
C ALA A 22 19.06 -8.46 -0.79
N GLY A 23 17.87 -9.05 -0.76
CA GLY A 23 17.62 -10.42 -0.28
C GLY A 23 16.99 -10.51 1.11
N ASP A 24 17.05 -9.43 1.91
CA ASP A 24 16.39 -9.41 3.21
C ASP A 24 14.86 -9.39 3.05
N VAL A 25 14.17 -10.10 3.95
CA VAL A 25 12.71 -10.03 4.10
C VAL A 25 12.40 -9.13 5.29
N LEU A 26 11.64 -8.06 5.06
CA LEU A 26 11.34 -7.05 6.06
C LEU A 26 9.83 -6.92 6.26
N ASP A 27 9.41 -6.75 7.52
CA ASP A 27 8.05 -6.33 7.85
C ASP A 27 8.02 -4.80 7.89
N ILE A 28 7.21 -4.20 7.01
CA ILE A 28 7.13 -2.75 6.84
C ILE A 28 5.67 -2.35 6.82
N ARG A 29 5.33 -1.36 7.63
CA ARG A 29 4.04 -0.68 7.54
C ARG A 29 4.14 0.49 6.55
N PRO A 30 3.34 0.53 5.47
CA PRO A 30 3.35 1.65 4.55
C PRO A 30 2.91 2.96 5.20
N ASP A 31 3.52 4.07 4.78
CA ASP A 31 3.13 5.42 5.18
C ASP A 31 1.91 5.93 4.40
N LEU A 32 1.79 5.54 3.12
CA LEU A 32 0.66 5.86 2.25
C LEU A 32 0.29 4.63 1.40
N ILE A 33 -1.00 4.37 1.26
CA ILE A 33 -1.57 3.31 0.44
C ILE A 33 -2.41 3.99 -0.63
N PHE A 34 -2.04 3.81 -1.88
CA PHE A 34 -2.74 4.38 -3.02
C PHE A 34 -3.56 3.31 -3.74
N SER A 35 -4.78 3.67 -4.11
CA SER A 35 -5.65 2.86 -4.96
C SER A 35 -6.52 3.78 -5.81
N HIS A 36 -7.38 3.19 -6.63
CA HIS A 36 -8.28 3.90 -7.53
C HIS A 36 -9.70 3.29 -7.49
N ASP A 37 -10.54 3.59 -8.49
CA ASP A 37 -11.94 3.13 -8.61
C ASP A 37 -12.15 1.61 -8.39
N ASN A 38 -11.16 0.77 -8.72
CA ASN A 38 -11.16 -0.67 -8.42
C ASN A 38 -11.30 -1.02 -6.93
N THR A 39 -11.07 -0.06 -6.03
CA THR A 39 -11.21 -0.22 -4.58
C THR A 39 -12.59 -0.74 -4.18
N ALA A 40 -13.64 -0.36 -4.90
CA ALA A 40 -15.00 -0.82 -4.61
C ALA A 40 -15.16 -2.34 -4.75
N ALA A 41 -14.56 -2.94 -5.79
CA ALA A 41 -14.56 -4.39 -6.00
C ALA A 41 -13.68 -5.11 -4.97
N ILE A 42 -12.47 -4.60 -4.75
CA ILE A 42 -11.51 -5.15 -3.77
C ILE A 42 -12.11 -5.17 -2.37
N ARG A 43 -12.83 -4.12 -1.96
CA ARG A 43 -13.48 -4.06 -0.64
C ARG A 43 -14.40 -5.25 -0.38
N LYS A 44 -15.09 -5.78 -1.40
CA LYS A 44 -15.97 -6.95 -1.24
C LYS A 44 -15.18 -8.20 -0.83
N ILE A 45 -13.97 -8.36 -1.35
CA ILE A 45 -13.07 -9.47 -1.00
C ILE A 45 -12.66 -9.34 0.48
N PHE A 46 -12.28 -8.15 0.92
CA PHE A 46 -11.89 -7.87 2.32
C PHE A 46 -13.02 -8.15 3.30
N LEU A 47 -14.25 -7.80 2.94
CA LEU A 47 -15.43 -8.13 3.73
C LEU A 47 -15.64 -9.64 3.85
N GLY A 48 -15.34 -10.41 2.80
CA GLY A 48 -15.49 -11.87 2.75
C GLY A 48 -14.64 -12.62 3.77
N PHE A 49 -13.46 -12.10 4.13
CA PHE A 49 -12.61 -12.68 5.18
C PHE A 49 -12.66 -11.91 6.51
N GLY A 50 -13.69 -11.08 6.71
CA GLY A 50 -13.96 -10.41 8.00
C GLY A 50 -13.23 -9.09 8.24
N ALA A 51 -12.47 -8.57 7.27
CA ALA A 51 -11.82 -7.27 7.36
C ALA A 51 -12.84 -6.14 7.08
N LYS A 52 -13.60 -5.80 8.13
CA LYS A 52 -14.70 -4.83 8.05
C LYS A 52 -14.26 -3.38 7.93
N GLN A 53 -13.07 -3.05 8.45
CA GLN A 53 -12.56 -1.68 8.54
C GLN A 53 -11.09 -1.62 8.13
N ILE A 54 -10.67 -0.46 7.60
CA ILE A 54 -9.26 -0.15 7.36
C ILE A 54 -8.70 0.37 8.67
N LEU A 55 -7.57 -0.21 9.11
CA LEU A 55 -6.96 0.13 10.39
C LEU A 55 -6.49 1.59 10.46
N HIS A 56 -5.91 2.11 9.36
CA HIS A 56 -5.38 3.47 9.22
C HIS A 56 -5.97 4.17 7.99
N PRO A 57 -7.24 4.62 8.04
CA PRO A 57 -7.89 5.24 6.89
C PRO A 57 -7.24 6.56 6.47
N GLU A 58 -6.59 7.27 7.39
CA GLU A 58 -5.85 8.52 7.13
C GLU A 58 -4.63 8.34 6.22
N ARG A 59 -4.17 7.10 6.04
CA ARG A 59 -3.05 6.74 5.16
C ARG A 59 -3.50 6.18 3.81
N VAL A 60 -4.78 6.25 3.48
CA VAL A 60 -5.32 5.73 2.22
C VAL A 60 -5.73 6.87 1.31
N ALA A 61 -5.21 6.87 0.09
CA ALA A 61 -5.63 7.77 -0.98
C ALA A 61 -6.33 6.96 -2.08
N ILE A 62 -7.55 7.36 -2.44
CA ILE A 62 -8.33 6.74 -3.52
C ILE A 62 -8.68 7.83 -4.52
N THR A 63 -8.27 7.63 -5.77
CA THR A 63 -8.65 8.52 -6.88
C THR A 63 -9.69 7.86 -7.77
N LEU A 64 -10.67 8.63 -8.25
CA LEU A 64 -11.57 8.19 -9.32
C LEU A 64 -11.08 8.83 -10.62
N ASP A 65 -10.47 8.04 -11.48
CA ASP A 65 -9.80 8.52 -12.69
C ASP A 65 -10.04 7.62 -13.91
N HIS A 66 -10.19 6.31 -13.74
CA HIS A 66 -10.37 5.39 -14.87
C HIS A 66 -11.78 5.42 -15.46
N ALA A 67 -12.81 5.52 -14.60
CA ALA A 67 -14.22 5.46 -14.96
C ALA A 67 -14.93 6.78 -14.69
N VAL A 68 -14.37 7.90 -15.18
CA VAL A 68 -14.89 9.25 -14.95
C VAL A 68 -15.04 10.01 -16.28
N PRO A 69 -16.27 10.42 -16.67
CA PRO A 69 -17.56 10.18 -15.98
C PRO A 69 -17.92 8.69 -15.86
N ALA A 70 -18.79 8.38 -14.90
CA ALA A 70 -19.20 6.99 -14.63
C ALA A 70 -19.76 6.32 -15.89
N PRO A 71 -19.28 5.11 -16.26
CA PRO A 71 -19.78 4.38 -17.41
C PRO A 71 -21.24 3.94 -17.19
N THR A 72 -22.01 3.89 -18.27
CA THR A 72 -23.39 3.39 -18.25
C THR A 72 -23.43 1.87 -18.13
N THR A 73 -24.40 1.33 -17.42
CA THR A 73 -24.60 -0.13 -17.24
C THR A 73 -25.44 -0.77 -18.36
N LEU A 74 -25.57 -0.10 -19.51
CA LEU A 74 -26.37 -0.54 -20.66
C LEU A 74 -25.54 -1.34 -21.66
#